data_AF-A0A3E2WV61-F1
#
_entry.id   AF-A0A3E2WV61-F1
#
_cell.length_a   1.000
_cell.length_b   1.000
_cell.length_c   1.000
_cell.angle_alpha   90.00
_cell.angle_beta   90.00
_cell.angle_gamma   90.00
#
_symmetry.space_group_name_H-M   'P 1'
#
loop_
_entity.id
_entity.type
_entity.pdbx_description
1 polymer ?
#
loop_
_entity_poly.entity_id
_entity_poly.type
_entity_poly.pdbx_seq_one_letter_code
_entity_poly.pdbx_strand_id
1 'polypeptide(L)'
;MGKLIDITGKSYGLLKVDSFAEMRRNEKGHTTSWWNCTCRCGKKVIVAKHSLTSGNVQSCGCLKTKNNMERFTRHGLSKTRLYKIYSMMKDRCCNSNSTAYDYYGGRGISVCEEWQGEHGFEHFYAWAVQNGYSDDLTIDRRNSNGNYEPTNCRWIPFVEQAKNKRNCHLIYYNGEIKTLSEWSRELQIARSTIRKHEKMFNGDGELAIKTILTESNNTRKIKEVRRIRMNYIKAKFLIGDNPSGRAYTYRCAEELKSGEMVIDAKGSKLMVVDELVDMAWVGTYGADKVAVVKKYVEPVAVGEREG
;
A
#
# COMPACT_ATOMS: atom_id res chain seq x y z
N MET A 1 53.58 -12.39 57.05
CA MET A 1 53.11 -12.73 55.68
C MET A 1 52.59 -14.14 55.68
N GLY A 2 51.33 -14.36 55.30
CA GLY A 2 50.78 -15.72 55.20
C GLY A 2 51.46 -16.50 54.07
N LYS A 3 51.85 -17.75 54.34
CA LYS A 3 52.51 -18.65 53.38
C LYS A 3 51.63 -18.84 52.14
N LEU A 4 52.18 -18.66 50.94
CA LEU A 4 51.49 -18.97 49.69
C LEU A 4 51.17 -20.48 49.68
N ILE A 5 49.89 -20.81 49.60
CA ILE A 5 49.45 -22.21 49.46
C ILE A 5 49.45 -22.54 47.97
N ASP A 6 50.33 -23.46 47.59
CA ASP A 6 50.40 -23.97 46.23
C ASP A 6 49.21 -24.88 45.91
N ILE A 7 48.60 -24.64 44.75
CA ILE A 7 47.46 -25.40 44.23
C ILE A 7 47.72 -25.89 42.79
N THR A 8 48.96 -25.82 42.31
CA THR A 8 49.36 -26.34 41.00
C THR A 8 48.95 -27.80 40.84
N GLY A 9 48.44 -28.15 39.66
CA GLY A 9 47.96 -29.50 39.33
C GLY A 9 46.57 -29.85 39.84
N LYS A 10 45.97 -29.05 40.75
CA LYS A 10 44.60 -29.28 41.24
C LYS A 10 43.55 -28.88 40.21
N SER A 11 42.38 -29.52 40.31
CA SER A 11 41.24 -29.26 39.44
C SER A 11 40.06 -28.70 40.23
N TYR A 12 39.39 -27.69 39.66
CA TYR A 12 38.21 -27.03 40.21
C TYR A 12 37.14 -26.95 39.11
N GLY A 13 36.14 -27.83 39.16
CA GLY A 13 35.19 -28.00 38.06
C GLY A 13 35.90 -28.44 36.77
N LEU A 14 35.77 -27.66 35.71
CA LEU A 14 36.41 -27.87 34.39
C LEU A 14 37.77 -27.19 34.26
N LEU A 15 38.27 -26.52 35.30
CA LEU A 15 39.56 -25.82 35.30
C LEU A 15 40.64 -26.67 35.97
N LYS A 16 41.76 -26.89 35.29
CA LYS A 16 42.99 -27.43 35.86
C LYS A 16 43.96 -26.28 36.10
N VAL A 17 44.57 -26.21 37.29
CA VAL A 17 45.57 -25.20 37.63
C VAL A 17 46.93 -25.61 37.07
N ASP A 18 47.51 -24.77 36.22
CA ASP A 18 48.77 -25.03 35.53
C ASP A 18 49.98 -24.43 36.27
N SER A 19 49.85 -23.20 36.77
CA SER A 19 50.92 -22.52 37.51
C SER A 19 50.41 -21.33 38.32
N PHE A 20 51.24 -20.86 39.26
CA PHE A 20 51.07 -19.54 39.84
C PHE A 20 51.20 -18.46 38.77
N ALA A 21 50.37 -17.41 38.85
CA ALA A 21 50.44 -16.26 37.96
C ALA A 21 51.02 -15.03 38.70
N GLU A 22 50.29 -14.51 39.69
CA GLU A 22 50.70 -13.29 40.42
C GLU A 22 49.92 -13.09 41.73
N MET A 23 50.42 -12.17 42.57
CA MET A 23 49.66 -11.63 43.70
C MET A 23 49.00 -10.32 43.29
N ARG A 24 47.68 -10.20 43.42
CA ARG A 24 46.95 -8.95 43.18
C ARG A 24 46.42 -8.38 44.48
N ARG A 25 46.62 -7.07 44.69
CA ARG A 25 46.06 -6.31 45.81
C ARG A 25 44.83 -5.55 45.34
N ASN A 26 43.73 -5.65 46.06
CA ASN A 26 42.53 -4.86 45.78
C ASN A 26 42.61 -3.47 46.44
N GLU A 27 41.65 -2.59 46.12
CA GLU A 27 41.55 -1.23 46.67
C GLU A 27 41.44 -1.21 48.21
N LYS A 28 40.83 -2.23 48.80
CA LYS A 28 40.71 -2.41 50.26
C LYS A 28 41.98 -2.97 50.90
N GLY A 29 43.06 -3.11 50.14
CA GLY A 29 44.36 -3.59 50.61
C GLY A 29 44.51 -5.10 50.76
N HIS A 30 43.48 -5.91 50.49
CA HIS A 30 43.54 -7.37 50.54
C HIS A 30 44.32 -7.93 49.36
N THR A 31 45.25 -8.83 49.64
CA THR A 31 46.08 -9.48 48.60
C THR A 31 45.58 -10.90 48.34
N THR A 32 45.41 -11.26 47.07
CA THR A 32 44.94 -12.57 46.63
C THR A 32 45.90 -13.17 45.62
N SER A 33 46.15 -14.48 45.70
CA SER A 33 46.90 -15.21 44.67
C SER A 33 46.02 -15.54 43.47
N TRP A 34 46.55 -15.29 42.28
CA TRP A 34 45.94 -15.58 40.99
C TRP A 34 46.73 -16.67 40.29
N TRP A 35 46.02 -17.55 39.58
CA TRP A 35 46.56 -18.79 39.06
C TRP A 35 46.20 -18.97 37.59
N ASN A 36 47.18 -19.39 36.78
CA ASN A 36 46.96 -19.80 35.40
C ASN A 36 46.24 -21.14 35.40
N CYS A 37 45.11 -21.20 34.70
CA CYS A 37 44.30 -22.40 34.59
C CYS A 37 43.98 -22.72 33.13
N THR A 38 43.99 -24.00 32.78
CA THR A 38 43.49 -24.50 31.49
C THR A 38 42.12 -25.12 31.70
N CYS A 39 41.12 -24.63 30.97
CA CYS A 39 39.79 -25.22 30.97
C CYS A 39 39.75 -26.45 30.06
N ARG A 40 38.86 -27.41 30.35
CA ARG A 40 38.63 -28.60 29.52
C ARG A 40 38.30 -28.28 28.05
N CYS A 41 37.76 -27.10 27.75
CA CYS A 41 37.53 -26.64 26.37
C CYS A 41 38.78 -26.09 25.67
N GLY A 42 39.95 -26.14 26.31
CA GLY A 42 41.24 -25.65 25.78
C GLY A 42 41.54 -24.17 26.10
N LYS A 43 40.55 -23.38 26.55
CA LYS A 43 40.77 -21.96 26.87
C LYS A 43 41.57 -21.80 28.17
N LYS A 44 42.62 -20.98 28.11
CA LYS A 44 43.43 -20.56 29.27
C LYS A 44 42.83 -19.33 29.94
N VAL A 45 42.79 -19.31 31.26
CA VAL A 45 42.24 -18.21 32.08
C VAL A 45 43.08 -18.01 33.33
N ILE A 46 43.11 -16.78 33.85
CA ILE A 46 43.74 -16.48 35.14
C ILE A 46 42.63 -16.26 36.17
N VAL A 47 42.63 -17.03 37.26
CA VAL A 47 41.55 -17.02 38.25
C VAL A 47 42.11 -16.84 39.65
N ALA A 48 41.42 -16.04 40.46
CA ALA A 48 41.74 -15.88 41.88
C ALA A 48 41.51 -17.18 42.65
N LYS A 49 42.45 -17.54 43.54
CA LYS A 49 42.37 -18.76 44.35
C LYS A 49 41.03 -18.91 45.07
N HIS A 50 40.56 -17.85 45.72
CA HIS A 50 39.32 -17.91 46.50
C HIS A 50 38.09 -18.24 45.63
N SER A 51 38.06 -17.79 44.37
CA SER A 51 36.97 -18.07 43.42
C SER A 51 36.98 -19.52 42.90
N LEU A 52 38.16 -20.13 42.83
CA LEU A 52 38.32 -21.56 42.52
C LEU A 52 37.84 -22.42 43.69
N THR A 53 38.30 -22.11 44.91
CA THR A 53 37.99 -22.90 46.11
C THR A 53 36.54 -22.76 46.57
N SER A 54 35.92 -21.60 46.37
CA SER A 54 34.50 -21.40 46.72
C SER A 54 33.53 -22.00 45.70
N GLY A 55 34.02 -22.47 44.55
CA GLY A 55 33.18 -22.98 43.46
C GLY A 55 32.48 -21.88 42.64
N ASN A 56 32.78 -20.60 42.86
CA ASN A 56 32.20 -19.49 42.07
C ASN A 56 32.67 -19.52 40.61
N VAL A 57 33.87 -20.03 40.35
CA VAL A 57 34.44 -20.18 39.01
C VAL A 57 34.80 -21.64 38.77
N GLN A 58 33.99 -22.34 37.98
CA GLN A 58 34.16 -23.76 37.65
C GLN A 58 34.51 -24.01 36.17
N SER A 59 34.60 -22.96 35.35
CA SER A 59 34.97 -23.06 33.93
C SER A 59 35.47 -21.69 33.44
N CYS A 60 36.02 -21.64 32.22
CA CYS A 60 36.38 -20.38 31.56
C CYS A 60 35.16 -19.54 31.09
N GLY A 61 33.94 -19.92 31.49
CA GLY A 61 32.67 -19.38 30.99
C GLY A 61 31.94 -20.30 30.01
N CYS A 62 32.60 -21.31 29.45
CA CYS A 62 31.99 -22.19 28.44
C CYS A 62 30.79 -22.99 28.95
N LEU A 63 30.76 -23.34 30.24
CA LEU A 63 29.63 -24.02 30.85
C LEU A 63 28.37 -23.13 30.84
N LYS A 64 28.53 -21.84 31.19
CA LYS A 64 27.44 -20.87 31.11
C LYS A 64 26.98 -20.68 29.68
N THR A 65 27.90 -20.62 28.71
CA THR A 65 27.55 -20.49 27.28
C THR A 65 26.71 -21.67 26.79
N LYS A 66 27.10 -22.92 27.10
CA LYS A 66 26.36 -24.11 26.70
C LYS A 66 24.97 -24.14 27.34
N ASN A 67 24.90 -23.97 28.66
CA ASN A 67 23.63 -23.96 29.38
C ASN A 67 22.70 -22.85 28.89
N ASN A 68 23.24 -21.67 28.57
CA ASN A 68 22.47 -20.59 27.97
C ASN A 68 21.96 -20.97 26.57
N MET A 69 22.79 -21.58 25.73
CA MET A 69 22.34 -22.05 24.42
C MET A 69 21.17 -23.04 24.56
N GLU A 70 21.34 -24.07 25.38
CA GLU A 70 20.28 -25.07 25.66
C GLU A 70 19.00 -24.43 26.22
N ARG A 71 19.13 -23.43 27.10
CA ARG A 71 17.97 -22.73 27.69
C ARG A 71 17.27 -21.78 26.71
N PHE A 72 18.01 -21.07 25.86
CA PHE A 72 17.48 -20.00 25.01
C PHE A 72 17.12 -20.45 23.59
N THR A 73 17.59 -21.60 23.11
CA THR A 73 17.23 -22.13 21.79
C THR A 73 16.42 -23.42 21.91
N ARG A 74 15.14 -23.31 22.32
CA ARG A 74 14.23 -24.49 22.40
C ARG A 74 14.01 -25.17 21.05
N HIS A 75 13.82 -24.38 19.98
CA HIS A 75 13.45 -24.87 18.66
C HIS A 75 14.31 -24.28 17.52
N GLY A 76 15.33 -23.47 17.83
CA GLY A 76 16.23 -22.85 16.83
C GLY A 76 15.62 -21.77 15.89
N LEU A 77 14.30 -21.62 15.87
CA LEU A 77 13.56 -20.77 14.93
C LEU A 77 13.11 -19.41 15.51
N SER A 78 13.68 -18.97 16.64
CA SER A 78 13.25 -17.74 17.33
C SER A 78 13.41 -16.46 16.51
N LYS A 79 14.26 -16.48 15.47
CA LYS A 79 14.48 -15.37 14.54
C LYS A 79 13.63 -15.43 13.27
N THR A 80 12.73 -16.41 13.16
CA THR A 80 11.88 -16.57 11.97
C THR A 80 10.65 -15.65 11.99
N ARG A 81 10.14 -15.35 10.79
CA ARG A 81 8.86 -14.62 10.63
C ARG A 81 7.70 -15.35 11.31
N LEU A 82 7.64 -16.67 11.16
CA LEU A 82 6.57 -17.47 11.76
C LEU A 82 6.60 -17.43 13.30
N TYR A 83 7.79 -17.46 13.92
CA TYR A 83 7.93 -17.24 15.36
C TYR A 83 7.49 -15.85 15.78
N LYS A 84 7.80 -14.81 14.98
CA LYS A 84 7.32 -13.45 15.24
C LYS A 84 5.79 -13.39 15.21
N ILE A 85 5.14 -14.04 14.26
CA ILE A 85 3.67 -14.12 14.17
C ILE A 85 3.10 -14.80 15.42
N TYR A 86 3.65 -15.95 15.81
CA TYR A 86 3.27 -16.67 17.02
C TYR A 86 3.44 -15.83 18.28
N SER A 87 4.58 -15.15 18.43
CA SER A 87 4.86 -14.28 19.57
C SER A 87 3.90 -13.09 19.63
N MET A 88 3.61 -12.45 18.49
CA MET A 88 2.64 -11.35 18.41
C MET A 88 1.21 -11.84 18.68
N MET A 89 0.89 -13.08 18.29
CA MET A 89 -0.38 -13.72 18.60
C MET A 89 -0.58 -13.91 20.11
N LYS A 90 0.46 -14.36 20.81
CA LYS A 90 0.42 -14.48 22.27
C LYS A 90 0.40 -13.12 22.96
N ASP A 91 1.17 -12.16 22.46
CA ASP A 91 1.22 -10.81 23.01
C ASP A 91 -0.17 -10.15 23.03
N ARG A 92 -0.87 -10.09 21.90
CA ARG A 92 -2.22 -9.50 21.84
C ARG A 92 -3.25 -10.21 22.72
N CYS A 93 -3.11 -11.51 22.97
CA CYS A 93 -4.10 -12.29 23.72
C CYS A 93 -3.80 -12.39 25.22
N CYS A 94 -2.53 -12.37 25.62
CA CYS A 94 -2.11 -12.72 26.98
C CYS A 94 -1.35 -11.62 27.71
N ASN A 95 -0.85 -10.60 27.00
CA ASN A 95 -0.13 -9.49 27.61
C ASN A 95 -1.04 -8.27 27.79
N SER A 96 -1.48 -8.01 29.01
CA SER A 96 -2.34 -6.86 29.33
C SER A 96 -1.69 -5.49 29.08
N ASN A 97 -0.36 -5.44 28.93
CA ASN A 97 0.35 -4.21 28.57
C ASN A 97 0.42 -4.00 27.04
N SER A 98 -0.03 -4.95 26.23
CA SER A 98 -0.06 -4.81 24.78
C SER A 98 -1.12 -3.78 24.37
N THR A 99 -0.77 -2.87 23.46
CA THR A 99 -1.74 -1.89 22.92
C THR A 99 -2.89 -2.55 22.16
N ALA A 100 -2.72 -3.82 21.75
CA ALA A 100 -3.76 -4.60 21.12
C ALA A 100 -4.64 -5.35 22.13
N TYR A 101 -4.27 -5.44 23.41
CA TYR A 101 -4.90 -6.36 24.36
C TYR A 101 -6.42 -6.17 24.47
N ASP A 102 -6.88 -4.92 24.58
CA ASP A 102 -8.30 -4.59 24.72
C ASP A 102 -9.16 -5.11 23.54
N TYR A 103 -8.58 -5.26 22.36
CA TYR A 103 -9.27 -5.77 21.16
C TYR A 103 -9.23 -7.30 21.04
N TYR A 104 -8.47 -7.97 21.89
CA TYR A 104 -8.22 -9.42 21.88
C TYR A 104 -8.39 -10.00 23.28
N GLY A 105 -7.33 -10.08 24.09
CA GLY A 105 -7.39 -10.65 25.44
C GLY A 105 -8.44 -10.00 26.33
N GLY A 106 -8.59 -8.68 26.27
CA GLY A 106 -9.63 -7.93 26.99
C GLY A 106 -11.07 -8.28 26.58
N ARG A 107 -11.27 -8.94 25.42
CA ARG A 107 -12.57 -9.45 24.96
C ARG A 107 -12.77 -10.95 25.25
N GLY A 108 -11.81 -11.59 25.92
CA GLY A 108 -11.82 -13.04 26.15
C GLY A 108 -11.30 -13.88 24.99
N ILE A 109 -10.66 -13.27 23.98
CA ILE A 109 -10.03 -14.02 22.88
C ILE A 109 -8.68 -14.56 23.37
N SER A 110 -8.53 -15.87 23.36
CA SER A 110 -7.31 -16.56 23.78
C SER A 110 -6.62 -17.30 22.61
N VAL A 111 -5.51 -17.95 22.94
CA VAL A 111 -4.83 -18.92 22.08
C VAL A 111 -5.10 -20.30 22.68
N CYS A 112 -5.34 -21.32 21.86
CA CYS A 112 -5.63 -22.67 22.36
C CYS A 112 -4.49 -23.21 23.24
N GLU A 113 -4.84 -24.10 24.17
CA GLU A 113 -3.89 -24.65 25.15
C GLU A 113 -2.68 -25.30 24.48
N GLU A 114 -2.89 -26.04 23.39
CA GLU A 114 -1.83 -26.68 22.61
C GLU A 114 -0.77 -25.67 22.15
N TRP A 115 -1.18 -24.51 21.65
CA TRP A 115 -0.27 -23.47 21.19
C TRP A 115 0.26 -22.60 22.33
N GLN A 116 -0.39 -22.58 23.50
CA GLN A 116 0.10 -21.84 24.67
C GLN A 116 1.12 -22.62 25.50
N GLY A 117 0.96 -23.94 25.57
CA GLY A 117 1.64 -24.84 26.48
C GLY A 117 3.10 -25.14 26.12
N GLU A 118 3.61 -26.21 26.72
CA GLU A 118 4.93 -26.73 26.39
C GLU A 118 5.00 -27.13 24.91
N HIS A 119 6.12 -26.83 24.24
CA HIS A 119 6.26 -26.98 22.80
C HIS A 119 5.20 -26.25 21.94
N GLY A 120 4.52 -25.25 22.50
CA GLY A 120 3.41 -24.58 21.80
C GLY A 120 3.80 -23.90 20.49
N PHE A 121 5.05 -23.45 20.34
CA PHE A 121 5.53 -22.94 19.05
C PHE A 121 5.71 -24.07 18.04
N GLU A 122 6.24 -25.21 18.44
CA GLU A 122 6.44 -26.38 17.60
C GLU A 122 5.09 -26.93 17.09
N HIS A 123 4.07 -27.00 17.96
CA HIS A 123 2.70 -27.34 17.58
C HIS A 123 2.11 -26.34 16.58
N PHE A 124 2.26 -25.04 16.85
CA PHE A 124 1.84 -23.99 15.93
C PHE A 124 2.58 -24.06 14.59
N TYR A 125 3.89 -24.34 14.61
CA TYR A 125 4.72 -24.47 13.42
C TYR A 125 4.27 -25.65 12.55
N ALA A 126 4.05 -26.82 13.16
CA ALA A 126 3.55 -28.00 12.48
C ALA A 126 2.20 -27.72 11.80
N TRP A 127 1.26 -27.12 12.53
CA TRP A 127 -0.02 -26.68 11.97
C TRP A 127 0.18 -25.69 10.82
N ALA A 128 1.04 -24.68 11.00
CA ALA A 128 1.25 -23.63 10.02
C ALA A 128 1.75 -24.19 8.69
N VAL A 129 2.78 -25.04 8.72
CA VAL A 129 3.34 -25.70 7.53
C VAL A 129 2.31 -26.61 6.87
N GLN A 130 1.60 -27.43 7.66
CA GLN A 130 0.56 -28.33 7.15
C GLN A 130 -0.60 -27.57 6.48
N ASN A 131 -0.88 -26.35 6.92
CA ASN A 131 -1.99 -25.53 6.43
C ASN A 131 -1.54 -24.48 5.40
N GLY A 132 -0.38 -24.66 4.78
CA GLY A 132 0.05 -23.86 3.62
C GLY A 132 0.64 -22.50 3.96
N TYR A 133 1.28 -22.36 5.13
CA TYR A 133 2.05 -21.17 5.46
C TYR A 133 3.07 -20.81 4.36
N SER A 134 3.08 -19.54 4.00
CA SER A 134 4.11 -18.91 3.18
C SER A 134 4.36 -17.48 3.68
N ASP A 135 5.53 -16.92 3.39
CA ASP A 135 5.96 -15.63 3.92
C ASP A 135 5.14 -14.44 3.38
N ASP A 136 4.39 -14.62 2.30
CA ASP A 136 3.43 -13.66 1.73
C ASP A 136 2.03 -13.72 2.36
N LEU A 137 1.78 -14.70 3.24
CA LEU A 137 0.49 -14.90 3.91
C LEU A 137 0.49 -14.34 5.34
N THR A 138 -0.70 -13.98 5.82
CA THR A 138 -0.98 -13.49 7.17
C THR A 138 -1.97 -14.42 7.88
N ILE A 139 -1.86 -14.51 9.20
CA ILE A 139 -2.77 -15.31 10.01
C ILE A 139 -4.09 -14.54 10.19
N ASP A 140 -5.19 -15.19 9.90
CA ASP A 140 -6.55 -14.68 10.05
C ASP A 140 -7.40 -15.65 10.88
N ARG A 141 -8.43 -15.11 11.54
CA ARG A 141 -9.44 -15.89 12.27
C ARG A 141 -10.75 -15.87 11.48
N ARG A 142 -11.23 -17.04 11.06
CA ARG A 142 -12.49 -17.22 10.33
C ARG A 142 -13.67 -16.57 11.07
N ASN A 143 -13.79 -16.87 12.36
CA ASN A 143 -14.64 -16.15 13.30
C ASN A 143 -13.78 -15.16 14.10
N SER A 144 -13.98 -13.87 13.84
CA SER A 144 -13.25 -12.78 14.51
C SER A 144 -13.51 -12.67 16.03
N ASN A 145 -14.57 -13.32 16.52
CA ASN A 145 -14.86 -13.40 17.96
C ASN A 145 -14.38 -14.72 18.60
N GLY A 146 -13.91 -15.68 17.80
CA GLY A 146 -13.35 -16.96 18.30
C GLY A 146 -11.86 -16.90 18.61
N ASN A 147 -11.32 -17.97 19.21
CA ASN A 147 -9.93 -18.03 19.65
C ASN A 147 -8.93 -18.28 18.51
N TYR A 148 -7.64 -18.15 18.82
CA TYR A 148 -6.58 -18.67 17.96
C TYR A 148 -6.42 -20.17 18.16
N GLU A 149 -6.99 -20.94 17.24
CA GLU A 149 -6.99 -22.41 17.27
C GLU A 149 -6.99 -22.97 15.84
N PRO A 150 -6.58 -24.23 15.62
CA PRO A 150 -6.47 -24.82 14.28
C PRO A 150 -7.73 -24.69 13.41
N THR A 151 -8.91 -24.84 14.01
CA THR A 151 -10.21 -24.80 13.32
C THR A 151 -10.66 -23.38 12.95
N ASN A 152 -10.25 -22.38 13.75
CA ASN A 152 -10.63 -20.99 13.54
C ASN A 152 -9.56 -20.20 12.76
N CYS A 153 -8.31 -20.65 12.74
CA CYS A 153 -7.23 -19.97 12.02
C CYS A 153 -7.17 -20.36 10.54
N ARG A 154 -6.66 -19.45 9.72
CA ARG A 154 -6.29 -19.71 8.32
C ARG A 154 -5.19 -18.76 7.88
N TRP A 155 -4.43 -19.16 6.86
CA TRP A 155 -3.50 -18.29 6.15
C TRP A 155 -4.22 -17.63 4.98
N ILE A 156 -4.17 -16.30 4.90
CA ILE A 156 -4.73 -15.53 3.78
C ILE A 156 -3.70 -14.54 3.26
N PRO A 157 -3.79 -14.10 1.99
CA PRO A 157 -2.97 -13.00 1.50
C PRO A 157 -3.25 -11.71 2.26
N PHE A 158 -2.24 -10.84 2.39
CA PHE A 158 -2.40 -9.53 3.03
C PHE A 158 -3.54 -8.69 2.41
N VAL A 159 -3.73 -8.78 1.09
CA VAL A 159 -4.80 -8.08 0.37
C VAL A 159 -6.18 -8.52 0.85
N GLU A 160 -6.37 -9.82 1.07
CA GLU A 160 -7.63 -10.36 1.58
C GLU A 160 -7.87 -9.96 3.04
N GLN A 161 -6.83 -9.92 3.88
CA GLN A 161 -6.96 -9.43 5.25
C GLN A 161 -7.36 -7.94 5.29
N ALA A 162 -6.85 -7.13 4.36
CA ALA A 162 -7.21 -5.73 4.26
C ALA A 162 -8.70 -5.53 3.90
N LYS A 163 -9.27 -6.40 3.04
CA LYS A 163 -10.69 -6.41 2.71
C LYS A 163 -11.58 -6.70 3.92
N ASN A 164 -11.11 -7.53 4.85
CA ASN A 164 -11.88 -7.94 6.04
C ASN A 164 -11.93 -6.89 7.16
N LYS A 165 -11.22 -5.76 7.04
CA LYS A 165 -11.24 -4.71 8.07
C LYS A 165 -12.61 -4.01 8.09
N ARG A 166 -13.15 -3.72 9.28
CA ARG A 166 -14.45 -3.01 9.42
C ARG A 166 -14.53 -1.65 8.73
N ASN A 167 -13.38 -1.03 8.46
CA ASN A 167 -13.27 0.23 7.74
C ASN A 167 -13.10 0.04 6.21
N CYS A 168 -13.12 -1.20 5.73
CA CYS A 168 -13.08 -1.50 4.31
C CYS A 168 -14.45 -1.22 3.69
N HIS A 169 -14.50 -0.20 2.84
CA HIS A 169 -15.72 0.30 2.22
C HIS A 169 -16.08 -0.57 1.00
N LEU A 170 -16.93 -1.58 1.23
CA LEU A 170 -17.40 -2.51 0.20
C LEU A 170 -18.63 -1.95 -0.52
N ILE A 171 -18.69 -2.14 -1.83
CA ILE A 171 -19.75 -1.65 -2.71
C ILE A 171 -20.20 -2.81 -3.60
N TYR A 172 -21.51 -3.05 -3.60
CA TYR A 172 -22.16 -3.97 -4.53
C TYR A 172 -22.47 -3.26 -5.85
N TYR A 173 -22.09 -3.86 -6.97
CA TYR A 173 -22.44 -3.38 -8.30
C TYR A 173 -22.38 -4.53 -9.31
N ASN A 174 -23.44 -4.67 -10.11
CA ASN A 174 -23.55 -5.64 -11.21
C ASN A 174 -23.26 -7.10 -10.79
N GLY A 175 -23.79 -7.53 -9.64
CA GLY A 175 -23.63 -8.90 -9.15
C GLY A 175 -22.33 -9.18 -8.40
N GLU A 176 -21.43 -8.20 -8.28
CA GLU A 176 -20.15 -8.36 -7.60
C GLU A 176 -20.02 -7.39 -6.41
N ILE A 177 -19.30 -7.84 -5.36
CA ILE A 177 -18.93 -6.99 -4.22
C ILE A 177 -17.43 -6.74 -4.28
N LYS A 178 -17.04 -5.48 -4.41
CA LYS A 178 -15.62 -5.06 -4.40
C LYS A 178 -15.43 -3.86 -3.49
N THR A 179 -14.19 -3.59 -3.14
CA THR A 179 -13.83 -2.36 -2.41
C THR A 179 -14.06 -1.13 -3.30
N LEU A 180 -14.33 0.02 -2.69
CA LEU A 180 -14.39 1.31 -3.39
C LEU A 180 -13.14 1.60 -4.25
N SER A 181 -11.96 1.14 -3.81
CA SER A 181 -10.70 1.27 -4.55
C SER A 181 -10.57 0.32 -5.73
N GLU A 182 -11.16 -0.87 -5.67
CA GLU A 182 -11.24 -1.80 -6.81
C GLU A 182 -12.19 -1.25 -7.88
N TRP A 183 -13.40 -0.83 -7.51
CA TRP A 183 -14.33 -0.21 -8.47
C TRP A 183 -13.77 1.07 -9.11
N SER A 184 -13.05 1.88 -8.33
CA SER A 184 -12.41 3.08 -8.87
C SER A 184 -11.40 2.77 -9.99
N ARG A 185 -10.59 1.71 -9.82
CA ARG A 185 -9.62 1.27 -10.83
C ARG A 185 -10.29 0.62 -12.03
N GLU A 186 -11.28 -0.23 -11.79
CA GLU A 186 -11.94 -0.99 -12.85
C GLU A 186 -12.80 -0.10 -13.74
N LEU A 187 -13.58 0.80 -13.14
CA LEU A 187 -14.49 1.69 -13.86
C LEU A 187 -13.83 3.00 -14.27
N GLN A 188 -12.57 3.23 -13.86
CA GLN A 188 -11.85 4.49 -14.06
C GLN A 188 -12.61 5.72 -13.53
N ILE A 189 -13.33 5.53 -12.42
CA ILE A 189 -14.08 6.59 -11.72
C ILE A 189 -13.28 7.00 -10.49
N ALA A 190 -13.14 8.31 -10.24
CA ALA A 190 -12.47 8.78 -9.03
C ALA A 190 -13.19 8.30 -7.75
N ARG A 191 -12.42 7.79 -6.78
CA ARG A 191 -12.92 7.34 -5.46
C ARG A 191 -13.84 8.35 -4.78
N SER A 192 -13.51 9.64 -4.88
CA SER A 192 -14.31 10.75 -4.35
C SER A 192 -15.68 10.87 -5.00
N THR A 193 -15.77 10.63 -6.32
CA THR A 193 -17.03 10.65 -7.07
C THR A 193 -17.94 9.52 -6.65
N ILE A 194 -17.42 8.29 -6.54
CA ILE A 194 -18.20 7.13 -6.07
C ILE A 194 -18.77 7.41 -4.67
N ARG A 195 -17.93 7.86 -3.74
CA ARG A 195 -18.35 8.18 -2.36
C ARG A 195 -19.37 9.30 -2.27
N LYS A 196 -19.27 10.31 -3.14
CA LYS A 196 -20.25 11.41 -3.21
C LYS A 196 -21.62 10.89 -3.62
N HIS A 197 -21.68 10.06 -4.67
CA HIS A 197 -22.94 9.51 -5.17
C HIS A 197 -23.54 8.50 -4.20
N GLU A 198 -22.74 7.65 -3.59
CA GLU A 198 -23.23 6.73 -2.56
C GLU A 198 -23.91 7.46 -1.40
N LYS A 199 -23.37 8.61 -0.97
CA LYS A 199 -24.05 9.48 0.01
C LYS A 199 -25.37 10.05 -0.51
N MET A 200 -25.45 10.42 -1.79
CA MET A 200 -26.68 10.90 -2.41
C MET A 200 -27.76 9.81 -2.46
N PHE A 201 -27.35 8.55 -2.54
CA PHE A 201 -28.22 7.39 -2.57
C PHE A 201 -28.24 6.61 -1.25
N ASN A 202 -27.98 7.28 -0.12
CA ASN A 202 -28.10 6.70 1.22
C ASN A 202 -27.35 5.37 1.43
N GLY A 203 -26.19 5.19 0.80
CA GLY A 203 -25.41 3.95 0.89
C GLY A 203 -25.62 2.98 -0.27
N ASP A 204 -26.54 3.25 -1.19
CA ASP A 204 -26.77 2.38 -2.36
C ASP A 204 -25.65 2.57 -3.41
N GLY A 205 -24.67 1.69 -3.29
CA GLY A 205 -23.51 1.62 -4.18
C GLY A 205 -23.85 1.29 -5.63
N GLU A 206 -24.87 0.48 -5.86
CA GLU A 206 -25.26 0.06 -7.20
C GLU A 206 -25.90 1.23 -7.95
N LEU A 207 -26.85 1.91 -7.31
CA LEU A 207 -27.50 3.10 -7.85
C LEU A 207 -26.49 4.24 -8.06
N ALA A 208 -25.54 4.40 -7.13
CA ALA A 208 -24.46 5.37 -7.25
C ALA A 208 -23.63 5.15 -8.52
N ILE A 209 -23.13 3.93 -8.75
CA ILE A 209 -22.30 3.62 -9.91
C ILE A 209 -23.11 3.71 -11.22
N LYS A 210 -24.33 3.16 -11.25
CA LYS A 210 -25.23 3.25 -12.43
C LYS A 210 -25.49 4.70 -12.84
N THR A 211 -25.71 5.58 -11.87
CA THR A 211 -25.95 7.01 -12.12
C THR A 211 -24.72 7.68 -12.72
N ILE A 212 -23.53 7.48 -12.14
CA ILE A 212 -22.27 8.07 -12.64
C ILE A 212 -22.02 7.69 -14.10
N LEU A 213 -22.20 6.41 -14.44
CA LEU A 213 -22.00 5.90 -15.79
C LEU A 213 -23.00 6.49 -16.79
N THR A 214 -24.27 6.65 -16.36
CA THR A 214 -25.33 7.25 -17.18
C THR A 214 -25.09 8.74 -17.44
N GLU A 215 -24.71 9.50 -16.41
CA GLU A 215 -24.38 10.93 -16.54
C GLU A 215 -23.17 11.18 -17.43
N SER A 216 -22.16 10.31 -17.33
CA SER A 216 -20.95 10.37 -18.17
C SER A 216 -21.29 10.16 -19.65
N ASN A 217 -22.16 9.19 -19.95
CA ASN A 217 -22.65 8.93 -21.30
C ASN A 217 -23.48 10.09 -21.86
N ASN A 218 -24.39 10.67 -21.07
CA ASN A 218 -25.17 11.83 -21.49
C ASN A 218 -24.28 13.05 -21.77
N THR A 219 -23.29 13.32 -20.92
CA THR A 219 -22.34 14.43 -21.11
C THR A 219 -21.53 14.26 -22.41
N ARG A 220 -21.10 13.03 -22.72
CA ARG A 220 -20.43 12.70 -23.98
C ARG A 220 -21.34 12.95 -25.18
N LYS A 221 -22.59 12.49 -25.12
CA LYS A 221 -23.60 12.68 -26.17
C LYS A 221 -23.92 14.17 -26.42
N ILE A 222 -24.04 14.99 -25.36
CA ILE A 222 -24.26 16.44 -25.49
C ILE A 222 -23.06 17.13 -26.16
N LYS A 223 -21.83 16.77 -25.79
CA LYS A 223 -20.61 17.31 -26.43
C LYS A 223 -20.52 16.93 -27.90
N GLU A 224 -20.92 15.71 -28.25
CA GLU A 224 -20.97 15.21 -29.63
C GLU A 224 -22.01 15.96 -30.46
N VAL A 225 -23.24 16.13 -29.94
CA VAL A 225 -24.29 16.93 -30.61
C VAL A 225 -23.88 18.39 -30.79
N ARG A 226 -23.23 19.01 -29.79
CA ARG A 226 -22.70 20.38 -29.91
C ARG A 226 -21.56 20.49 -30.92
N ARG A 227 -20.73 19.46 -31.05
CA ARG A 227 -19.67 19.37 -32.06
C ARG A 227 -20.24 19.21 -33.48
N ILE A 228 -21.39 18.54 -33.62
CA ILE A 228 -22.11 18.37 -34.90
C ILE A 228 -22.84 19.67 -35.33
N ARG A 229 -23.25 20.54 -34.39
CA ARG A 229 -24.01 21.78 -34.69
C ARG A 229 -23.18 23.00 -35.15
N MET A 230 -21.86 22.91 -35.33
CA MET A 230 -21.06 23.99 -35.91
C MET A 230 -20.29 23.48 -37.13
N ASN A 231 -20.67 23.95 -38.31
CA ASN A 231 -20.03 23.58 -39.57
C ASN A 231 -18.82 24.50 -39.84
N TYR A 232 -17.75 23.91 -40.37
CA TYR A 232 -16.60 24.66 -40.88
C TYR A 232 -16.69 24.73 -42.40
N ILE A 233 -16.53 25.93 -42.95
CA ILE A 233 -16.60 26.20 -44.39
C ILE A 233 -15.33 26.93 -44.86
N LYS A 234 -15.02 26.85 -46.16
CA LYS A 234 -14.10 27.80 -46.80
C LYS A 234 -14.86 28.87 -47.54
N ALA A 235 -14.48 30.12 -47.31
CA ALA A 235 -15.05 31.26 -48.02
C ALA A 235 -13.97 32.23 -48.51
N LYS A 236 -14.29 32.97 -49.56
CA LYS A 236 -13.44 33.99 -50.17
C LYS A 236 -14.10 35.36 -50.07
N PHE A 237 -13.33 36.40 -49.75
CA PHE A 237 -13.81 37.78 -49.87
C PHE A 237 -14.13 38.11 -51.32
N LEU A 238 -15.15 38.94 -51.52
CA LEU A 238 -15.46 39.51 -52.84
C LEU A 238 -14.68 40.83 -53.07
N ILE A 239 -14.21 41.01 -54.30
CA ILE A 239 -13.64 42.26 -54.84
C ILE A 239 -14.54 42.67 -56.01
N GLY A 240 -15.48 43.58 -55.77
CA GLY A 240 -16.63 43.76 -56.65
C GLY A 240 -17.52 42.51 -56.63
N ASP A 241 -17.88 41.99 -57.80
CA ASP A 241 -18.67 40.76 -57.94
C ASP A 241 -17.83 39.48 -58.03
N ASN A 242 -16.50 39.62 -58.00
CA ASN A 242 -15.58 38.49 -58.20
C ASN A 242 -14.92 38.02 -56.89
N PRO A 243 -14.82 36.70 -56.65
CA PRO A 243 -14.12 36.18 -55.48
C PRO A 243 -12.60 36.33 -55.57
N SER A 244 -11.98 36.72 -54.45
CA SER A 244 -10.54 36.91 -54.31
C SER A 244 -9.72 35.62 -54.51
N GLY A 245 -8.40 35.75 -54.70
CA GLY A 245 -7.52 34.59 -54.91
C GLY A 245 -7.38 33.66 -53.69
N ARG A 246 -7.57 34.17 -52.46
CA ARG A 246 -7.34 33.40 -51.22
C ARG A 246 -8.65 33.04 -50.53
N ALA A 247 -8.75 31.79 -50.09
CA ALA A 247 -9.85 31.29 -49.26
C ALA A 247 -9.39 31.12 -47.81
N TYR A 248 -10.28 31.37 -46.87
CA TYR A 248 -10.04 31.18 -45.44
C TYR A 248 -11.13 30.30 -44.83
N THR A 249 -10.81 29.67 -43.70
CA THR A 249 -11.72 28.83 -42.94
C THR A 249 -12.57 29.66 -41.99
N TYR A 250 -13.87 29.40 -41.95
CA TYR A 250 -14.83 30.07 -41.08
C TYR A 250 -15.76 29.06 -40.40
N ARG A 251 -16.36 29.49 -39.27
CA ARG A 251 -17.40 28.75 -38.55
C ARG A 251 -18.78 29.32 -38.89
N CYS A 252 -19.74 28.46 -39.20
CA CYS A 252 -21.14 28.84 -39.36
C CYS A 252 -22.06 27.88 -38.59
N ALA A 253 -23.17 28.41 -38.07
CA ALA A 253 -24.19 27.61 -37.37
C ALA A 253 -25.22 27.01 -38.34
N GLU A 254 -25.25 27.49 -39.58
CA GLU A 254 -26.16 27.04 -40.64
C GLU A 254 -25.42 26.08 -41.59
N GLU A 255 -26.15 25.15 -42.20
CA GLU A 255 -25.65 24.39 -43.35
C GLU A 255 -25.65 25.31 -44.56
N LEU A 256 -24.49 25.40 -45.21
CA LEU A 256 -24.25 26.28 -46.35
C LEU A 256 -23.68 25.49 -47.51
N LYS A 257 -24.08 25.85 -48.71
CA LYS A 257 -23.61 25.26 -49.96
C LYS A 257 -22.59 26.15 -50.67
N SER A 258 -21.76 25.55 -51.50
CA SER A 258 -20.83 26.27 -52.37
C SER A 258 -21.60 27.22 -53.28
N GLY A 259 -21.16 28.47 -53.37
CA GLY A 259 -21.84 29.56 -54.07
C GLY A 259 -22.80 30.38 -53.20
N GLU A 260 -23.17 29.91 -52.00
CA GLU A 260 -23.94 30.74 -51.08
C GLU A 260 -23.09 31.86 -50.48
N MET A 261 -23.76 32.96 -50.11
CA MET A 261 -23.12 34.14 -49.56
C MET A 261 -23.19 34.16 -48.03
N VAL A 262 -22.09 34.57 -47.40
CA VAL A 262 -22.00 34.80 -45.96
C VAL A 262 -21.47 36.19 -45.67
N ILE A 263 -21.72 36.67 -44.45
CA ILE A 263 -21.25 37.96 -43.96
C ILE A 263 -20.44 37.78 -42.68
N ASP A 264 -19.30 38.45 -42.61
CA ASP A 264 -18.48 38.48 -41.40
C ASP A 264 -18.95 39.55 -40.40
N ALA A 265 -18.33 39.57 -39.22
CA ALA A 265 -18.67 40.54 -38.16
C ALA A 265 -18.37 42.00 -38.54
N LYS A 266 -17.59 42.26 -39.60
CA LYS A 266 -17.27 43.61 -40.10
C LYS A 266 -18.18 44.03 -41.25
N GLY A 267 -19.12 43.17 -41.66
CA GLY A 267 -20.03 43.43 -42.77
C GLY A 267 -19.48 43.06 -44.14
N SER A 268 -18.30 42.42 -44.21
CA SER A 268 -17.72 42.00 -45.49
C SER A 268 -18.50 40.81 -46.04
N LYS A 269 -18.83 40.85 -47.34
CA LYS A 269 -19.44 39.71 -48.04
C LYS A 269 -18.38 38.71 -48.47
N LEU A 270 -18.64 37.43 -48.23
CA LEU A 270 -17.80 36.32 -48.67
C LEU A 270 -18.65 35.27 -49.37
N MET A 271 -18.06 34.63 -50.39
CA MET A 271 -18.69 33.52 -51.09
C MET A 271 -18.13 32.20 -50.56
N VAL A 272 -19.01 31.27 -50.22
CA VAL A 272 -18.64 29.90 -49.84
C VAL A 272 -18.08 29.19 -51.08
N VAL A 273 -16.90 28.61 -50.96
CA VAL A 273 -16.24 27.86 -52.04
C VAL A 273 -16.03 26.39 -51.72
N ASP A 274 -16.16 26.03 -50.44
CA ASP A 274 -16.14 24.65 -49.99
C ASP A 274 -17.02 24.53 -48.74
N GLU A 275 -17.88 23.53 -48.74
CA GLU A 275 -18.86 23.24 -47.69
C GLU A 275 -18.21 22.52 -46.52
N LEU A 276 -16.99 21.99 -46.69
CA LEU A 276 -16.26 21.22 -45.70
C LEU A 276 -14.80 21.68 -45.60
N VAL A 277 -14.22 21.51 -44.41
CA VAL A 277 -12.82 21.82 -44.15
C VAL A 277 -12.13 20.59 -43.59
N ASP A 278 -10.95 20.28 -44.13
CA ASP A 278 -10.06 19.30 -43.51
C ASP A 278 -9.63 19.78 -42.11
N MET A 279 -10.12 19.07 -41.11
CA MET A 279 -9.97 19.40 -39.70
C MET A 279 -8.52 19.24 -39.20
N ALA A 280 -7.62 18.59 -39.97
CA ALA A 280 -6.20 18.50 -39.64
C ALA A 280 -5.55 19.89 -39.52
N TRP A 281 -5.95 20.84 -40.39
CA TRP A 281 -5.46 22.22 -40.35
C TRP A 281 -5.99 23.01 -39.14
N VAL A 282 -7.30 22.88 -38.84
CA VAL A 282 -7.94 23.55 -37.69
C VAL A 282 -7.36 23.06 -36.35
N GLY A 283 -7.01 21.76 -36.27
CA GLY A 283 -6.35 21.18 -35.11
C GLY A 283 -4.94 21.74 -34.85
N THR A 284 -4.25 22.23 -35.88
CA THR A 284 -2.87 22.73 -35.74
C THR A 284 -2.82 24.20 -35.30
N TYR A 285 -3.77 25.04 -35.75
CA TYR A 285 -3.76 26.49 -35.47
C TYR A 285 -4.69 26.93 -34.32
N GLY A 286 -5.65 26.10 -33.91
CA GLY A 286 -6.59 26.34 -32.82
C GLY A 286 -7.97 26.77 -33.30
N ALA A 287 -9.00 25.98 -32.98
CA ALA A 287 -10.40 26.21 -33.37
C ALA A 287 -10.98 27.51 -32.80
N ASP A 288 -10.42 28.02 -31.70
CA ASP A 288 -10.75 29.29 -31.06
C ASP A 288 -10.41 30.51 -31.93
N LYS A 289 -9.43 30.38 -32.83
CA LYS A 289 -8.97 31.46 -33.72
C LYS A 289 -9.76 31.56 -35.03
N VAL A 290 -10.66 30.62 -35.31
CA VAL A 290 -11.46 30.60 -36.53
C VAL A 290 -12.64 31.58 -36.42
N ALA A 291 -12.72 32.55 -37.32
CA ALA A 291 -13.78 33.56 -37.29
C ALA A 291 -15.18 32.96 -37.58
N VAL A 292 -16.22 33.59 -37.03
CA VAL A 292 -17.63 33.18 -37.22
C VAL A 292 -18.29 34.06 -38.28
N VAL A 293 -19.04 33.44 -39.18
CA VAL A 293 -19.81 34.11 -40.25
C VAL A 293 -21.28 33.67 -40.20
N LYS A 294 -22.17 34.48 -40.78
CA LYS A 294 -23.62 34.21 -40.87
C LYS A 294 -24.06 34.19 -42.33
N LYS A 295 -25.16 33.49 -42.65
CA LYS A 295 -25.75 33.51 -43.99
C LYS A 295 -26.13 34.94 -44.38
N TYR A 296 -25.74 35.37 -45.58
CA TYR A 296 -26.11 36.67 -46.12
C TYR A 296 -27.49 36.57 -46.77
N VAL A 297 -28.35 37.55 -46.50
CA VAL A 297 -29.68 37.70 -47.11
C VAL A 297 -29.75 39.10 -47.70
N GLU A 298 -30.13 39.21 -48.97
CA GLU A 298 -30.27 40.51 -49.62
C GLU A 298 -31.39 41.33 -48.94
N PRO A 299 -31.16 42.63 -48.68
CA PRO A 299 -32.22 43.51 -48.22
C PRO A 299 -33.30 43.60 -49.31
N VAL A 300 -34.54 43.31 -48.95
CA VAL A 300 -35.68 43.47 -49.86
C VAL A 300 -35.80 44.96 -50.24
N ALA A 301 -35.71 45.27 -51.53
CA ALA A 301 -35.88 46.63 -52.03
C ALA A 301 -37.32 47.11 -51.70
N VAL A 302 -37.43 48.13 -50.85
CA VAL A 302 -38.70 48.82 -50.64
C VAL A 302 -38.92 49.70 -51.87
N GLY A 303 -39.76 49.22 -52.79
CA GLY A 303 -40.14 49.93 -54.00
C GLY A 303 -40.71 51.31 -53.69
N GLU A 304 -40.31 52.27 -54.52
CA GLU A 304 -40.73 53.66 -54.54
C GLU A 304 -42.27 53.77 -54.54
N ARG A 305 -42.81 54.63 -53.67
CA ARG A 305 -44.21 55.06 -53.76
C ARG A 305 -44.32 56.00 -54.95
N GLU A 306 -44.98 55.56 -56.01
CA GLU A 306 -45.52 56.46 -57.04
C GLU A 306 -46.41 57.51 -56.37
N GLY A 307 -46.12 58.78 -56.66
CA GLY A 307 -46.97 59.93 -56.34
C GLY A 307 -47.73 60.37 -57.58
#